data_AF-A0AAF0ZDJ3-F1
#
_entry.id   AF-A0AAF0ZDJ3-F1
#
_cell.length_a   1.000
_cell.length_b   1.000
_cell.length_c   1.000
_cell.angle_alpha   90.00
_cell.angle_beta   90.00
_cell.angle_gamma   90.00
#
_symmetry.space_group_name_H-M   'P 1'
#
loop_
_entity.id
_entity.type
_entity.pdbx_description
1 polymer ?
#
loop_
_entity_poly.entity_id
_entity_poly.type
_entity_poly.pdbx_seq_one_letter_code
_entity_poly.pdbx_strand_id
1 'polypeptide(L)'
;MKLKTITLFLMLVLLFTWVFSVLKKERDLKKVLPKEIKVSKIISTYEKIGLGEGCGITIYKISPHTIEQINKQGLDFFKNLKVARGSELSEKQSLYYFYQDWSKTPIQESKNNKNFWSGLSCVNQKDLNKSLLKKIIQEANEANSYYTGHKEGQLVVIPSMQIAIFAYLG
;
A
#
# COMPACT_ATOMS: atom_id res chain seq x y z
N MET A 1 12.23 -0.83 -48.05
CA MET A 1 11.71 -1.81 -47.07
C MET A 1 12.41 -1.80 -45.70
N LYS A 2 13.36 -0.89 -45.41
CA LYS A 2 14.14 -0.93 -44.15
C LYS A 2 13.63 0.02 -43.06
N LEU A 3 13.15 1.22 -43.42
CA LEU A 3 12.74 2.22 -42.42
C LEU A 3 11.46 1.82 -41.66
N LYS A 4 10.41 1.36 -42.36
CA LYS A 4 9.14 0.94 -41.73
C LYS A 4 9.32 -0.24 -40.75
N THR A 5 10.19 -1.19 -41.09
CA THR A 5 10.49 -2.35 -40.22
C THR A 5 11.27 -1.92 -38.97
N ILE A 6 12.23 -1.00 -39.11
CA ILE A 6 12.96 -0.43 -37.97
C ILE A 6 12.02 0.36 -37.06
N THR A 7 11.13 1.19 -37.62
CA THR A 7 10.15 1.95 -36.83
C THR A 7 9.18 1.04 -36.09
N LEU A 8 8.68 -0.02 -36.74
CA LEU A 8 7.80 -1.01 -36.10
C LEU A 8 8.51 -1.73 -34.95
N PHE A 9 9.77 -2.13 -35.15
CA PHE A 9 10.58 -2.76 -34.12
C PHE A 9 10.79 -1.82 -32.92
N LEU A 10 11.14 -0.55 -33.16
CA LEU A 10 11.29 0.45 -32.09
C LEU A 10 9.99 0.68 -31.31
N MET A 11 8.84 0.75 -31.99
CA MET A 11 7.54 0.86 -31.32
C MET A 11 7.24 -0.35 -30.44
N LEU A 12 7.55 -1.57 -30.89
CA LEU A 12 7.39 -2.78 -30.09
C LEU A 12 8.30 -2.80 -28.87
N VAL A 13 9.55 -2.38 -29.00
CA VAL A 13 10.49 -2.27 -27.87
C VAL A 13 9.99 -1.25 -26.84
N LEU A 14 9.54 -0.07 -27.27
CA LEU A 14 8.98 0.95 -26.39
C LEU A 14 7.71 0.47 -25.67
N LEU A 15 6.82 -0.23 -26.38
CA LEU A 15 5.63 -0.81 -25.78
C LEU A 15 6.01 -1.86 -24.73
N PHE A 16 6.97 -2.74 -25.04
CA PHE A 16 7.42 -3.78 -24.13
C PHE A 16 8.06 -3.20 -22.87
N THR A 17 8.95 -2.20 -23.00
CA THR A 17 9.58 -1.54 -21.84
C THR A 17 8.57 -0.79 -20.99
N TRP A 18 7.57 -0.17 -21.61
CA TRP A 18 6.48 0.49 -20.90
C TRP A 18 5.63 -0.51 -20.11
N VAL A 19 5.14 -1.59 -20.74
CA VAL A 19 4.37 -2.64 -20.07
C VAL A 19 5.18 -3.26 -18.93
N PHE A 20 6.45 -3.59 -19.17
CA PHE A 20 7.33 -4.14 -18.15
C PHE A 20 7.49 -3.20 -16.95
N SER A 21 7.66 -1.89 -17.20
CA SER A 21 7.79 -0.88 -16.15
C SER A 21 6.53 -0.74 -15.30
N VAL A 22 5.35 -0.78 -15.94
CA VAL A 22 4.05 -0.76 -15.23
C VAL A 22 3.88 -2.00 -14.35
N LEU A 23 4.13 -3.19 -14.91
CA LEU A 23 4.01 -4.45 -14.16
C LEU A 23 5.00 -4.53 -13.00
N LYS A 24 6.23 -4.03 -13.20
CA LYS A 24 7.24 -3.93 -12.15
C LYS A 24 6.77 -2.98 -11.04
N LYS A 25 6.29 -1.77 -11.37
CA LYS A 25 5.79 -0.81 -10.39
C LYS A 25 4.62 -1.38 -9.57
N GLU A 26 3.65 -2.03 -10.21
CA GLU A 26 2.56 -2.68 -9.50
C GLU A 26 3.03 -3.77 -8.54
N ARG A 27 3.99 -4.60 -8.98
CA ARG A 27 4.57 -5.66 -8.16
C ARG A 27 5.29 -5.06 -6.96
N ASP A 28 6.08 -4.02 -7.17
CA ASP A 28 6.85 -3.33 -6.13
C ASP A 28 5.92 -2.69 -5.09
N LEU A 29 4.86 -2.00 -5.51
CA LEU A 29 3.86 -1.45 -4.59
C LEU A 29 3.19 -2.55 -3.75
N LYS A 30 2.90 -3.73 -4.34
CA LYS A 30 2.28 -4.85 -3.61
C LYS A 30 3.22 -5.56 -2.62
N LYS A 31 4.54 -5.28 -2.63
CA LYS A 31 5.52 -5.93 -1.74
C LYS A 31 5.32 -5.62 -0.27
N VAL A 32 4.78 -4.45 0.04
CA VAL A 32 4.53 -3.98 1.42
C VAL A 32 3.38 -4.73 2.10
N LEU A 33 2.60 -5.52 1.37
CA LEU A 33 1.48 -6.25 1.95
C LEU A 33 1.90 -7.68 2.34
N PRO A 34 1.42 -8.21 3.48
CA PRO A 34 1.45 -9.64 3.79
C PRO A 34 0.83 -10.49 2.69
N LYS A 35 1.33 -11.73 2.52
CA LYS A 35 0.95 -12.62 1.41
C LYS A 35 -0.57 -12.91 1.42
N GLU A 36 -1.12 -13.04 2.61
CA GLU A 36 -2.51 -13.33 2.96
C GLU A 36 -3.48 -12.19 2.59
N ILE A 37 -3.02 -10.93 2.61
CA ILE A 37 -3.83 -9.77 2.20
C ILE A 37 -3.84 -9.69 0.68
N LYS A 38 -4.67 -10.50 0.02
CA LYS A 38 -4.84 -10.47 -1.44
C LYS A 38 -5.59 -9.22 -1.87
N VAL A 39 -5.07 -8.53 -2.87
CA VAL A 39 -5.64 -7.30 -3.46
C VAL A 39 -6.01 -7.55 -4.92
N SER A 40 -7.14 -6.99 -5.35
CA SER A 40 -7.63 -7.10 -6.73
C SER A 40 -7.00 -6.04 -7.63
N LYS A 41 -6.77 -4.83 -7.12
CA LYS A 41 -6.09 -3.75 -7.84
C LYS A 41 -5.54 -2.68 -6.90
N ILE A 42 -4.65 -1.84 -7.42
CA ILE A 42 -4.29 -0.57 -6.82
C ILE A 42 -5.36 0.45 -7.25
N ILE A 43 -5.97 1.15 -6.30
CA ILE A 43 -6.97 2.19 -6.56
C ILE A 43 -6.28 3.50 -6.91
N SER A 44 -5.31 3.88 -6.08
CA SER A 44 -4.57 5.13 -6.23
C SER A 44 -3.28 5.09 -5.44
N THR A 45 -2.31 5.87 -5.90
CA THR A 45 -1.01 6.07 -5.25
C THR A 45 -0.72 7.55 -5.30
N TYR A 46 -0.37 8.13 -4.16
CA TYR A 46 0.04 9.53 -4.03
C TYR A 46 1.39 9.54 -3.36
N GLU A 47 2.36 10.15 -4.03
CA GLU A 47 3.74 10.17 -3.59
C GLU A 47 4.26 11.59 -3.77
N LYS A 48 4.89 12.13 -2.73
CA LYS A 48 5.70 13.33 -2.80
C LYS A 48 7.13 12.91 -2.53
N ILE A 49 7.97 13.04 -3.55
CA ILE A 49 9.38 12.65 -3.50
C ILE A 49 10.21 13.92 -3.32
N GLY A 50 10.97 14.00 -2.23
CA GLY A 50 11.95 15.03 -1.98
C GLY A 50 13.37 14.61 -2.43
N LEU A 51 14.37 15.45 -2.13
CA LEU A 51 15.77 15.20 -2.47
C LEU A 51 16.47 14.15 -1.58
N GLY A 52 15.78 13.60 -0.58
CA GLY A 52 16.34 12.62 0.36
C GLY A 52 15.31 11.71 1.03
N GLU A 53 14.11 12.23 1.31
CA GLU A 53 12.99 11.47 1.88
C GLU A 53 11.75 11.67 1.00
N GLY A 54 10.82 10.72 1.07
CA GLY A 54 9.51 10.76 0.45
C GLY A 54 8.40 10.47 1.43
N CYS A 55 7.18 10.81 1.04
CA CYS A 55 6.00 10.45 1.79
C CYS A 55 4.83 10.22 0.86
N GLY A 56 3.89 9.42 1.32
CA GLY A 56 2.76 9.10 0.47
C GLY A 56 1.87 8.00 1.02
N ILE A 57 0.87 7.67 0.22
CA ILE A 57 -0.01 6.54 0.45
C ILE A 57 -0.22 5.76 -0.83
N THR A 58 -0.48 4.46 -0.68
CA THR A 58 -1.10 3.64 -1.72
C THR A 58 -2.36 3.01 -1.17
N ILE A 59 -3.46 3.15 -1.90
CA ILE A 59 -4.76 2.56 -1.59
C ILE A 59 -4.97 1.35 -2.49
N TYR A 60 -5.22 0.20 -1.88
CA TYR A 60 -5.47 -1.06 -2.55
C TYR A 60 -6.94 -1.46 -2.40
N LYS A 61 -7.53 -2.00 -3.46
CA LYS A 61 -8.80 -2.73 -3.35
C LYS A 61 -8.51 -4.16 -2.90
N ILE A 62 -9.00 -4.55 -1.73
CA ILE A 62 -8.85 -5.91 -1.21
C ILE A 62 -9.72 -6.87 -2.03
N SER A 63 -9.31 -8.12 -2.16
CA SER A 63 -10.12 -9.14 -2.83
C SER A 63 -11.37 -9.50 -1.99
N PRO A 64 -12.53 -9.79 -2.61
CA PRO A 64 -13.74 -10.16 -1.86
C PRO A 64 -13.53 -11.33 -0.90
N HIS A 65 -12.76 -12.34 -1.32
CA HIS A 65 -12.42 -13.49 -0.50
C HIS A 65 -11.62 -13.10 0.75
N THR A 66 -10.63 -12.21 0.64
CA THR A 66 -9.88 -11.72 1.80
C THR A 66 -10.79 -10.96 2.76
N ILE A 67 -11.71 -10.13 2.25
CA ILE A 67 -12.68 -9.39 3.08
C ILE A 67 -13.59 -10.34 3.85
N GLU A 68 -14.08 -11.40 3.20
CA GLU A 68 -14.87 -12.43 3.86
C GLU A 68 -14.11 -13.07 5.02
N GLN A 69 -12.83 -13.43 4.82
CA GLN A 69 -12.00 -13.99 5.89
C GLN A 69 -11.77 -12.99 7.03
N ILE A 70 -11.50 -11.72 6.73
CA ILE A 70 -11.33 -10.67 7.73
C ILE A 70 -12.62 -10.47 8.54
N ASN A 71 -13.78 -10.41 7.87
CA ASN A 71 -15.06 -10.23 8.56
C ASN A 71 -15.42 -11.43 9.44
N LYS A 72 -15.05 -12.64 9.02
CA LYS A 72 -15.29 -13.87 9.79
C LYS A 72 -14.37 -14.01 11.01
N GLN A 73 -13.09 -13.67 10.87
CA GLN A 73 -12.06 -13.95 11.88
C GLN A 73 -11.69 -12.71 12.72
N GLY A 74 -12.02 -11.50 12.24
CA GLY A 74 -11.66 -10.25 12.90
C GLY A 74 -10.15 -10.08 13.05
N LEU A 75 -9.71 -9.75 14.28
CA LEU A 75 -8.29 -9.55 14.58
C LEU A 75 -7.46 -10.83 14.41
N ASP A 76 -8.06 -12.01 14.59
CA ASP A 76 -7.34 -13.29 14.50
C ASP A 76 -6.82 -13.58 13.10
N PHE A 77 -7.47 -13.03 12.06
CA PHE A 77 -6.95 -13.07 10.68
C PHE A 77 -5.52 -12.52 10.59
N PHE A 78 -5.18 -11.54 11.43
CA PHE A 78 -3.94 -10.80 11.37
C PHE A 78 -2.84 -11.30 12.31
N LYS A 79 -3.14 -12.25 13.20
CA LYS A 79 -2.27 -12.68 14.31
C LYS A 79 -0.84 -13.02 13.88
N ASN A 80 -0.67 -13.58 12.69
CA ASN A 80 0.62 -14.02 12.15
C ASN A 80 1.11 -13.20 10.94
N LEU A 81 0.43 -12.09 10.59
CA LEU A 81 0.69 -11.31 9.37
C LEU A 81 1.74 -10.22 9.60
N LYS A 82 2.90 -10.59 10.15
CA LYS A 82 3.99 -9.65 10.46
C LYS A 82 5.00 -9.47 9.33
N VAL A 83 4.88 -10.27 8.27
CA VAL A 83 5.89 -10.36 7.22
C VAL A 83 5.24 -10.06 5.87
N ALA A 84 5.77 -9.04 5.18
CA ALA A 84 5.33 -8.66 3.86
C ALA A 84 5.96 -9.52 2.75
N ARG A 85 5.40 -9.45 1.54
CA ARG A 85 5.93 -10.11 0.34
C ARG A 85 7.37 -9.70 -0.01
N GLY A 86 7.77 -8.47 0.32
CA GLY A 86 9.12 -7.95 0.02
C GLY A 86 10.22 -8.39 0.97
N SER A 87 9.91 -9.18 2.01
CA SER A 87 10.88 -9.60 3.03
C SER A 87 12.07 -10.43 2.50
N GLU A 88 11.93 -11.03 1.32
CA GLU A 88 12.99 -11.80 0.64
C GLU A 88 14.07 -10.91 -0.02
N LEU A 89 13.96 -9.58 0.11
CA LEU A 89 14.97 -8.62 -0.38
C LEU A 89 16.18 -8.53 0.57
N SER A 90 17.26 -7.86 0.13
CA SER A 90 18.52 -7.77 0.87
C SER A 90 18.34 -7.38 2.35
N GLU A 91 19.23 -7.83 3.24
CA GLU A 91 19.12 -7.62 4.69
C GLU A 91 18.80 -6.18 5.09
N LYS A 92 19.40 -5.19 4.41
CA LYS A 92 19.16 -3.76 4.64
C LYS A 92 17.72 -3.31 4.29
N GLN A 93 17.11 -3.91 3.28
CA GLN A 93 15.74 -3.58 2.85
C GLN A 93 14.69 -4.38 3.60
N SER A 94 15.07 -5.51 4.19
CA SER A 94 14.17 -6.44 4.87
C SER A 94 13.36 -5.76 5.98
N LEU A 95 13.95 -4.80 6.71
CA LEU A 95 13.31 -4.05 7.80
C LEU A 95 12.04 -3.29 7.39
N TYR A 96 11.88 -2.94 6.11
CA TYR A 96 10.68 -2.28 5.57
C TYR A 96 9.50 -3.22 5.32
N TYR A 97 9.72 -4.52 5.51
CA TYR A 97 8.75 -5.57 5.24
C TYR A 97 8.41 -6.39 6.50
N PHE A 98 8.88 -5.96 7.67
CA PHE A 98 8.51 -6.52 8.97
C PHE A 98 7.66 -5.52 9.74
N TYR A 99 6.52 -6.00 10.21
CA TYR A 99 5.51 -5.23 10.92
C TYR A 99 5.43 -5.64 12.39
N GLN A 100 4.93 -4.73 13.21
CA GLN A 100 4.52 -5.04 14.57
C GLN A 100 3.26 -5.91 14.61
N ASP A 101 2.82 -6.27 15.82
CA ASP A 101 1.51 -6.85 16.04
C ASP A 101 0.39 -5.94 15.52
N TRP A 102 -0.62 -6.58 14.94
CA TRP A 102 -1.80 -5.87 14.47
C TRP A 102 -2.67 -5.47 15.66
N SER A 103 -3.26 -4.28 15.55
CA SER A 103 -4.20 -3.72 16.52
C SER A 103 -5.49 -3.31 15.84
N LYS A 104 -6.59 -3.27 16.61
CA LYS A 104 -7.82 -2.62 16.17
C LYS A 104 -7.69 -1.11 16.30
N THR A 105 -8.32 -0.36 15.40
CA THR A 105 -8.49 1.08 15.54
C THR A 105 -9.34 1.41 16.78
N PRO A 106 -9.23 2.63 17.36
CA PRO A 106 -8.49 3.80 16.88
C PRO A 106 -6.98 3.59 16.80
N ILE A 107 -6.34 4.20 15.80
CA ILE A 107 -4.87 4.18 15.68
C ILE A 107 -4.25 4.88 16.89
N GLN A 108 -3.45 4.16 17.65
CA GLN A 108 -2.66 4.71 18.75
C GLN A 108 -1.26 5.04 18.23
N GLU A 109 -0.91 6.33 18.26
CA GLU A 109 0.41 6.76 17.81
C GLU A 109 1.52 6.18 18.70
N SER A 110 2.55 5.69 18.03
CA SER A 110 3.78 5.25 18.67
C SER A 110 4.95 5.55 17.74
N LYS A 111 6.18 5.34 18.19
CA LYS A 111 7.37 5.46 17.34
C LYS A 111 7.26 4.68 16.03
N ASN A 112 6.49 3.59 16.00
CA ASN A 112 6.30 2.71 14.85
C ASN A 112 4.90 2.81 14.21
N ASN A 113 3.99 3.63 14.74
CA ASN A 113 2.60 3.78 14.28
C ASN A 113 2.20 5.25 14.10
N LYS A 114 3.09 6.07 13.52
CA LYS A 114 2.85 7.49 13.22
C LYS A 114 2.67 7.78 11.73
N ASN A 115 3.10 6.86 10.87
CA ASN A 115 3.28 7.12 9.45
C ASN A 115 1.95 7.19 8.67
N PHE A 116 0.85 6.68 9.23
CA PHE A 116 -0.47 6.81 8.61
C PHE A 116 -0.87 8.27 8.44
N TRP A 117 -0.80 9.07 9.52
CA TRP A 117 -1.17 10.48 9.48
C TRP A 117 -0.15 11.29 8.67
N SER A 118 1.14 10.99 8.80
CA SER A 118 2.19 11.66 8.01
C SER A 118 2.03 11.39 6.50
N GLY A 119 1.83 10.14 6.09
CA GLY A 119 1.61 9.79 4.70
C GLY A 119 0.34 10.43 4.13
N LEU A 120 -0.75 10.45 4.90
CA LEU A 120 -1.98 11.15 4.51
C LEU A 120 -1.78 12.65 4.34
N SER A 121 -0.95 13.29 5.17
CA SER A 121 -0.65 14.74 5.07
C SER A 121 0.05 15.10 3.76
N CYS A 122 0.67 14.13 3.10
CA CYS A 122 1.32 14.31 1.80
C CYS A 122 0.35 14.19 0.62
N VAL A 123 -0.88 13.73 0.86
CA VAL A 123 -1.92 13.71 -0.16
C VAL A 123 -2.43 15.13 -0.38
N ASN A 124 -2.17 15.67 -1.56
CA ASN A 124 -2.80 16.92 -1.96
C ASN A 124 -4.32 16.71 -2.06
N GLN A 125 -5.11 17.55 -1.38
CA GLN A 125 -6.57 17.44 -1.33
C GLN A 125 -7.26 17.59 -2.69
N LYS A 126 -6.54 18.05 -3.72
CA LYS A 126 -7.03 18.10 -5.10
C LYS A 126 -7.00 16.74 -5.80
N ASP A 127 -6.14 15.83 -5.35
CA ASP A 127 -5.84 14.59 -6.05
C ASP A 127 -6.65 13.41 -5.47
N LEU A 128 -6.97 13.43 -4.18
CA LEU A 128 -7.86 12.45 -3.54
C LEU A 128 -9.25 13.05 -3.28
N ASN A 129 -10.30 12.32 -3.65
CA ASN A 129 -11.68 12.71 -3.34
C ASN A 129 -11.84 13.01 -1.84
N LYS A 130 -12.22 14.24 -1.50
CA LYS A 130 -12.38 14.72 -0.12
C LYS A 130 -13.31 13.85 0.73
N SER A 131 -14.38 13.32 0.13
CA SER A 131 -15.31 12.41 0.81
C SER A 131 -14.64 11.08 1.18
N LEU A 132 -13.83 10.54 0.26
CA LEU A 132 -13.05 9.32 0.51
C LEU A 132 -12.02 9.54 1.62
N LEU A 133 -11.27 10.65 1.57
CA LEU A 133 -10.31 11.01 2.62
C LEU A 133 -10.98 11.13 3.99
N LYS A 134 -12.13 11.82 4.07
CA LYS A 134 -12.88 11.97 5.33
C LYS A 134 -13.31 10.62 5.90
N LYS A 135 -13.79 9.69 5.05
CA LYS A 135 -14.16 8.33 5.48
C LYS A 135 -12.96 7.53 5.97
N ILE A 136 -11.81 7.63 5.28
CA ILE A 136 -10.56 6.98 5.71
C ILE A 136 -10.14 7.48 7.10
N ILE A 137 -10.16 8.81 7.30
CA ILE A 137 -9.82 9.42 8.60
C ILE A 137 -10.79 8.97 9.68
N GLN A 138 -12.10 8.92 9.37
CA GLN A 138 -13.12 8.46 10.31
C GLN A 138 -12.88 7.00 10.73
N GLU A 139 -12.71 6.09 9.78
CA GLU A 139 -12.47 4.66 10.04
C GLU A 139 -11.16 4.40 10.80
N ALA A 140 -10.14 5.24 10.59
CA ALA A 140 -8.90 5.18 11.37
C ALA A 140 -9.07 5.60 12.84
N ASN A 141 -10.10 6.40 13.15
CA ASN A 141 -10.43 6.88 14.49
C ASN A 141 -11.58 6.10 15.17
N GLU A 142 -12.30 5.26 14.43
CA GLU A 142 -13.41 4.46 14.93
C GLU A 142 -13.04 2.98 15.05
N ALA A 143 -13.70 2.24 15.94
CA ALA A 143 -13.35 0.85 16.24
C ALA A 143 -13.91 -0.15 15.21
N ASN A 144 -13.42 -0.16 13.97
CA ASN A 144 -13.83 -1.12 12.93
C ASN A 144 -12.74 -1.50 11.91
N SER A 145 -11.53 -0.99 12.09
CA SER A 145 -10.40 -1.20 11.19
C SER A 145 -9.22 -1.84 11.93
N TYR A 146 -8.22 -2.27 11.16
CA TYR A 146 -7.04 -2.95 11.67
C TYR A 146 -5.79 -2.25 11.18
N TYR A 147 -4.78 -2.12 12.02
CA TYR A 147 -3.53 -1.49 11.63
C TYR A 147 -2.31 -2.21 12.20
N THR A 148 -1.19 -2.04 11.51
CA THR A 148 0.15 -2.38 11.97
C THR A 148 1.15 -1.42 11.35
N GLY A 149 2.38 -1.37 11.87
CA GLY A 149 3.41 -0.47 11.36
C GLY A 149 4.82 -0.89 11.70
N HIS A 150 5.74 -0.10 11.16
CA HIS A 150 7.16 -0.06 11.47
C HIS A 150 7.62 1.40 11.39
N LYS A 151 8.91 1.64 11.61
CA LYS A 151 9.47 2.99 11.74
C LYS A 151 9.12 3.94 10.58
N GLU A 152 9.02 3.46 9.35
CA GLU A 152 8.87 4.27 8.12
C GLU A 152 7.59 3.94 7.32
N GLY A 153 6.77 3.00 7.78
CA GLY A 153 5.56 2.58 7.08
C GLY A 153 4.47 2.08 8.01
N GLN A 154 3.22 2.24 7.59
CA GLN A 154 2.05 1.81 8.34
C GLN A 154 0.99 1.27 7.39
N LEU A 155 0.44 0.10 7.74
CA LEU A 155 -0.69 -0.52 7.05
C LEU A 155 -1.96 -0.28 7.84
N VAL A 156 -3.03 0.09 7.14
CA VAL A 156 -4.38 0.16 7.68
C VAL A 156 -5.32 -0.60 6.75
N VAL A 157 -6.09 -1.51 7.31
CA VAL A 157 -7.11 -2.30 6.60
C VAL A 157 -8.48 -1.86 7.10
N ILE A 158 -9.33 -1.45 6.16
CA ILE A 158 -10.67 -0.92 6.41
C ILE A 158 -11.68 -1.85 5.71
N PRO A 159 -12.21 -2.87 6.41
CA PRO A 159 -13.05 -3.89 5.81
C PRO A 159 -14.37 -3.35 5.24
N SER A 160 -15.00 -2.38 5.94
CA SER A 160 -16.24 -1.71 5.52
C SER A 160 -16.13 -1.08 4.13
N MET A 161 -14.93 -0.62 3.79
CA MET A 161 -14.60 0.01 2.51
C MET A 161 -13.91 -0.93 1.51
N GLN A 162 -13.60 -2.16 1.92
CA GLN A 162 -12.86 -3.16 1.13
C GLN A 162 -11.49 -2.66 0.66
N ILE A 163 -10.80 -1.86 1.48
CA ILE A 163 -9.50 -1.28 1.13
C ILE A 163 -8.41 -1.59 2.16
N ALA A 164 -7.18 -1.63 1.67
CA ALA A 164 -5.97 -1.52 2.49
C ALA A 164 -5.25 -0.23 2.08
N ILE A 165 -4.58 0.40 3.02
CA ILE A 165 -3.79 1.61 2.81
C ILE A 165 -2.41 1.34 3.37
N PHE A 166 -1.39 1.51 2.53
CA PHE A 166 -0.01 1.63 2.99
C PHE A 166 0.36 3.11 2.98
N ALA A 167 0.82 3.63 4.11
CA ALA A 167 1.27 4.99 4.26
C ALA A 167 2.73 5.00 4.73
N TYR A 168 3.54 5.91 4.21
CA TYR A 168 4.96 5.96 4.52
C TYR A 168 5.47 7.40 4.65
N LEU A 169 6.55 7.54 5.40
CA LEU A 169 7.39 8.73 5.53
C LEU A 169 8.82 8.26 5.80
N GLY A 170 9.75 8.61 4.92
CA GLY A 170 11.17 8.23 5.00
C GLY A 170 11.90 8.39 3.68
#